data_AF-A0A1G5THJ3-F1
#
_entry.id   AF-A0A1G5THJ3-F1
#
_cell.length_a   1.000
_cell.length_b   1.000
_cell.length_c   1.000
_cell.angle_alpha   90.00
_cell.angle_beta   90.00
_cell.angle_gamma   90.00
#
_symmetry.space_group_name_H-M   'P 1'
#
loop_
_entity.id
_entity.type
_entity.pdbx_description
1 polymer ?
#
loop_
_entity_poly.entity_id
_entity_poly.type
_entity_poly.pdbx_seq_one_letter_code
_entity_poly.pdbx_strand_id
1 'polypeptide(L)'
;MSEILRHERFEKERLAALYELNLLDTPPSESFDRITRMASQIFNLPISAVSLTDRDRQWFKSRVGVDHCSIPRDRAPCAQVVERSDVLVIPDFAQDACYADSTLGRSGIRFYAGAPLVTRDGYSLGALCVLGTEPRAAAAAEVTALKDLAAMVMAQIELQHAFGRVDPRSGLPSRNQFLDDLADLAAEHPDVARIAVLVDLARPEQIAAYARVMGPSRIDDLVREAAREMRRLVGPERRLYHTAATQFAFLAAPSVRQEDYVQRLAEEHRKARERSMTGMLLTSAIGVSVFKPASTTPQDVLRALYSAVQDARSSSDLISVYSAIADEAYQRRYQLLQDFGPALLADDQLRLVFQPRIDLSTGECAGAEALLRWNHPVLGTVSPGEFVPVIEHSPHAQAMTAFVLDRALVQARRWDEAGHGLVISVNISAANLHEPGFASAVKAALRHHRLAPERLELEVTESAIMQDAGQARHQLDAIAAAGIHLAIDDFGTGYSSLAYLQEIPAQVVKIDRSFVSKLGEGKRESSCSSAR
;
A
#
# COMPACT_ATOMS: atom_id res chain seq x y z
N MET A 1 16.47 26.67 39.06
CA MET A 1 16.73 25.87 37.85
C MET A 1 17.93 26.49 37.17
N SER A 2 19.10 25.85 37.25
CA SER A 2 20.38 26.47 36.88
C SER A 2 20.41 26.89 35.42
N GLU A 3 21.11 27.98 35.12
CA GLU A 3 21.30 28.55 33.79
C GLU A 3 21.84 27.53 32.78
N ILE A 4 22.64 26.57 33.26
CA ILE A 4 23.18 25.42 32.53
C ILE A 4 22.06 24.51 32.00
N LEU A 5 21.06 24.16 32.82
CA LEU A 5 19.95 23.30 32.41
C LEU A 5 19.04 23.97 31.36
N ARG A 6 18.95 25.30 31.36
CA ARG A 6 18.20 26.06 30.34
C ARG A 6 18.95 26.07 29.00
N HIS A 7 20.26 26.25 29.03
CA HIS A 7 21.10 26.26 27.84
C HIS A 7 21.13 24.87 27.16
N GLU A 8 21.29 23.79 27.94
CA GLU A 8 21.27 22.42 27.41
C GLU A 8 19.91 22.06 26.78
N ARG A 9 18.81 22.51 27.39
CA ARG A 9 17.47 22.29 26.84
C ARG A 9 17.26 23.05 25.53
N PHE A 10 17.67 24.32 25.47
CA PHE A 10 17.55 25.14 24.27
C PHE A 10 18.37 24.56 23.11
N GLU A 11 19.61 24.13 23.38
CA GLU A 11 20.45 23.49 22.36
C GLU A 11 19.84 22.18 21.84
N LYS A 12 19.20 21.40 22.72
CA LYS A 12 18.50 20.17 22.33
C LYS A 12 17.32 20.46 21.41
N GLU A 13 16.50 21.46 21.72
CA GLU A 13 15.34 21.88 20.92
C GLU A 13 15.79 22.46 19.56
N ARG A 14 16.85 23.26 19.54
CA ARG A 14 17.47 23.77 18.30
C ARG A 14 17.99 22.64 17.39
N LEU A 15 18.68 21.64 17.96
CA LEU A 15 19.17 20.49 17.19
C LEU A 15 18.02 19.65 16.64
N ALA A 16 16.93 19.49 17.40
CA ALA A 16 15.72 18.82 16.89
C ALA A 16 15.15 19.56 15.68
N ALA A 17 15.00 20.89 15.78
CA ALA A 17 14.53 21.72 14.66
C ALA A 17 15.46 21.63 13.43
N LEU A 18 16.79 21.58 13.63
CA LEU A 18 17.75 21.40 12.54
C LEU A 18 17.60 20.02 11.87
N TYR A 19 17.40 18.95 12.63
CA TYR A 19 17.27 17.59 12.10
C TYR A 19 15.94 17.36 11.38
N GLU A 20 14.85 17.96 11.85
CA GLU A 20 13.53 17.89 11.20
C GLU A 20 13.52 18.46 9.78
N LEU A 21 14.43 19.38 9.47
CA LEU A 21 14.57 19.96 8.13
C LEU A 21 15.20 18.99 7.11
N ASN A 22 15.86 17.91 7.57
CA ASN A 22 16.53 16.94 6.71
C ASN A 22 17.48 17.57 5.67
N LEU A 23 18.19 18.64 6.06
CA LEU A 23 19.10 19.37 5.18
C LEU A 23 20.56 18.93 5.28
N LEU A 24 20.98 18.40 6.43
CA LEU A 24 22.37 17.95 6.64
C LEU A 24 22.73 16.80 5.71
N ASP A 25 23.98 16.78 5.24
CA ASP A 25 24.56 15.75 4.36
C ASP A 25 23.79 15.52 3.03
N THR A 26 23.00 16.50 2.59
CA THR A 26 22.27 16.44 1.31
C THR A 26 23.13 16.93 0.14
N PRO A 27 22.85 16.50 -1.10
CA PRO A 27 23.56 16.99 -2.29
C PRO A 27 23.47 18.52 -2.49
N PRO A 28 24.39 19.10 -3.28
CA PRO A 28 24.33 20.51 -3.68
C PRO A 28 22.99 20.86 -4.34
N SER A 29 22.58 22.12 -4.21
CA SER A 29 21.28 22.58 -4.67
C SER A 29 21.38 23.99 -5.22
N GLU A 30 21.02 24.13 -6.48
CA GLU A 30 21.18 25.38 -7.23
C GLU A 30 20.39 26.55 -6.63
N SER A 31 19.30 26.29 -5.90
CA SER A 31 18.54 27.35 -5.22
C SER A 31 19.33 27.98 -4.06
N PHE A 32 20.11 27.19 -3.32
CA PHE A 32 21.04 27.71 -2.31
C PHE A 32 22.31 28.25 -2.95
N ASP A 33 22.87 27.56 -3.94
CA ASP A 33 24.12 27.96 -4.61
C ASP A 33 24.01 29.32 -5.28
N ARG A 34 22.84 29.65 -5.83
CA ARG A 34 22.56 30.98 -6.36
C ARG A 34 22.68 32.06 -5.30
N ILE A 35 22.09 31.87 -4.12
CA ILE A 35 22.14 32.86 -3.03
C ILE A 35 23.57 32.99 -2.50
N THR A 36 24.28 31.87 -2.35
CA THR A 36 25.69 31.86 -1.92
C THR A 36 26.60 32.60 -2.92
N ARG A 37 26.41 32.38 -4.23
CA ARG A 37 27.14 33.14 -5.28
C ARG A 37 26.81 34.63 -5.24
N MET A 38 25.54 35.00 -5.05
CA MET A 38 25.15 36.41 -4.88
C MET A 38 25.84 37.04 -3.67
N ALA A 39 25.94 36.33 -2.53
CA ALA A 39 26.65 36.81 -1.35
C ALA A 39 28.14 37.06 -1.64
N SER A 40 28.82 36.16 -2.35
CA SER A 40 30.23 36.40 -2.74
C SER A 40 30.37 37.62 -3.67
N GLN A 41 29.47 37.79 -4.64
CA GLN A 41 29.50 38.89 -5.60
C GLN A 41 29.17 40.25 -4.99
N ILE A 42 28.11 40.34 -4.18
CA ILE A 42 27.65 41.58 -3.55
C ILE A 42 28.72 42.14 -2.61
N PHE A 43 29.38 41.26 -1.86
CA PHE A 43 30.40 41.65 -0.89
C PHE A 43 31.80 41.72 -1.50
N ASN A 44 31.98 41.28 -2.75
CA ASN A 44 33.27 41.14 -3.43
C ASN A 44 34.29 40.37 -2.58
N LEU A 45 33.88 39.20 -2.08
CA LEU A 45 34.68 38.35 -1.21
C LEU A 45 34.85 36.95 -1.82
N PRO A 46 36.03 36.32 -1.64
CA PRO A 46 36.36 35.07 -2.31
C PRO A 46 35.56 33.87 -1.78
N ILE A 47 35.04 33.96 -0.55
CA ILE A 47 34.39 32.85 0.13
C ILE A 47 33.03 33.27 0.67
N SER A 48 32.02 32.45 0.43
CA SER A 48 30.70 32.55 1.05
C SER A 48 30.11 31.16 1.26
N ALA A 49 29.27 31.01 2.28
CA ALA A 49 28.61 29.74 2.57
C ALA A 49 27.27 29.90 3.28
N VAL A 50 26.35 28.98 2.98
CA VAL A 50 25.20 28.66 3.83
C VAL A 50 25.64 27.55 4.77
N SER A 51 25.91 27.90 6.02
CA SER A 51 26.47 27.02 7.04
C SER A 51 25.41 26.63 8.06
N LEU A 52 25.17 25.34 8.25
CA LEU A 52 24.32 24.78 9.31
C LEU A 52 25.19 24.29 10.47
N THR A 53 24.77 24.57 11.71
CA THR A 53 25.56 24.25 12.91
C THR A 53 24.98 23.03 13.62
N ASP A 54 25.64 21.89 13.45
CA ASP A 54 25.30 20.59 14.06
C ASP A 54 25.91 20.50 15.48
N ARG A 55 25.81 19.34 16.13
CA ARG A 55 26.33 19.13 17.49
C ARG A 55 27.83 19.37 17.60
N ASP A 56 28.62 18.78 16.72
CA ASP A 56 30.09 18.75 16.76
C ASP A 56 30.78 19.36 15.53
N ARG A 57 29.99 19.69 14.49
CA ARG A 57 30.48 20.23 13.23
C ARG A 57 29.65 21.38 12.69
N GLN A 58 30.25 22.17 11.81
CA GLN A 58 29.54 23.03 10.89
C GLN A 58 29.53 22.38 9.52
N TRP A 59 28.36 22.26 8.91
CA TRP A 59 28.18 21.64 7.61
C TRP A 59 27.67 22.68 6.61
N PHE A 60 28.27 22.70 5.42
CA PHE A 60 27.95 23.70 4.39
C PHE A 60 26.92 23.13 3.42
N LYS A 61 25.69 23.66 3.49
CA LYS A 61 24.63 23.34 2.53
C LYS A 61 24.97 23.86 1.14
N SER A 62 25.66 24.99 1.09
CA SER A 62 26.14 25.63 -0.12
C SER A 62 27.39 26.44 0.18
N ARG A 63 28.31 26.51 -0.79
CA ARG A 63 29.62 27.13 -0.61
C ARG A 63 30.20 27.66 -1.91
N VAL A 64 30.99 28.73 -1.81
CA VAL A 64 31.82 29.31 -2.88
C VAL A 64 33.23 29.50 -2.31
N GLY A 65 34.26 29.16 -3.09
CA GLY A 65 35.65 29.42 -2.73
C GLY A 65 36.28 28.46 -1.69
N VAL A 66 35.58 27.39 -1.29
CA VAL A 66 36.08 26.35 -0.38
C VAL A 66 35.67 24.96 -0.86
N ASP A 67 36.59 23.99 -0.75
CA ASP A 67 36.41 22.63 -1.30
C ASP A 67 35.80 21.63 -0.30
N HIS A 68 36.01 21.84 1.00
CA HIS A 68 35.46 20.98 2.04
C HIS A 68 33.99 21.29 2.33
N CYS A 69 33.21 20.28 2.72
CA CYS A 69 31.78 20.41 3.01
C CYS A 69 31.47 20.61 4.50
N SER A 70 32.47 20.51 5.37
CA SER A 70 32.32 20.73 6.81
C SER A 70 33.61 21.18 7.46
N ILE A 71 33.49 21.72 8.68
CA ILE A 71 34.59 22.00 9.61
C ILE A 71 34.17 21.63 11.04
N PRO A 72 35.11 21.41 11.97
CA PRO A 72 34.77 21.28 13.39
C PRO A 72 34.01 22.50 13.91
N ARG A 73 33.03 22.31 14.80
CA ARG A 73 32.28 23.42 15.42
C ARG A 73 33.14 24.23 16.37
N ASP A 74 34.15 23.61 16.98
CA ASP A 74 35.06 24.27 17.92
C ASP A 74 35.71 25.51 17.30
N ARG A 75 35.55 26.65 17.98
CA ARG A 75 36.06 27.98 17.56
C ARG A 75 35.70 28.39 16.13
N ALA A 76 34.57 27.92 15.61
CA ALA A 76 34.09 28.33 14.31
C ALA A 76 33.06 29.48 14.46
N PRO A 77 33.22 30.63 13.78
CA PRO A 77 32.40 31.83 14.02
C PRO A 77 30.88 31.65 13.90
N CYS A 78 30.41 30.74 13.04
CA CYS A 78 28.97 30.47 12.92
C CYS A 78 28.37 29.88 14.20
N ALA A 79 29.17 29.26 15.09
CA ALA A 79 28.70 28.80 16.39
C ALA A 79 28.31 29.98 17.28
N GLN A 80 29.13 31.05 17.28
CA GLN A 80 28.83 32.27 18.02
C GLN A 80 27.64 33.03 17.42
N VAL A 81 27.44 33.00 16.09
CA VAL A 81 26.22 33.53 15.45
C VAL A 81 24.98 32.78 15.93
N VAL A 82 25.06 31.46 16.04
CA VAL A 82 23.96 30.62 16.54
C VAL A 82 23.67 30.86 18.01
N GLU A 83 24.71 30.96 18.84
CA GLU A 83 24.58 31.21 20.29
C GLU A 83 23.98 32.59 20.61
N ARG A 84 24.32 33.61 19.81
CA ARG A 84 23.85 34.98 20.01
C ARG A 84 22.55 35.30 19.26
N SER A 85 22.22 34.51 18.23
CA SER A 85 21.13 34.79 17.29
C SER A 85 21.16 36.21 16.71
N ASP A 86 22.36 36.74 16.46
CA ASP A 86 22.57 38.07 15.87
C ASP A 86 23.75 38.06 14.88
N VAL A 87 23.85 39.09 14.06
CA VAL A 87 24.94 39.23 13.10
C VAL A 87 26.27 39.36 13.84
N LEU A 88 27.25 38.57 13.40
CA LEU A 88 28.62 38.65 13.87
C LEU A 88 29.51 39.19 12.75
N VAL A 89 30.30 40.22 13.07
CA VAL A 89 31.35 40.74 12.19
C VAL A 89 32.66 40.67 12.94
N ILE A 90 33.66 40.01 12.33
CA ILE A 90 35.03 39.93 12.84
C ILE A 90 35.90 40.64 11.80
N PRO A 91 36.35 41.88 12.10
CA PRO A 91 37.11 42.67 11.14
C PRO A 91 38.50 42.11 10.80
N ASP A 92 39.14 41.47 11.79
CA ASP A 92 40.45 40.83 11.65
C ASP A 92 40.59 39.61 12.58
N PHE A 93 40.67 38.40 12.04
CA PHE A 93 40.87 37.16 12.80
C PHE A 93 42.18 37.18 13.59
N ALA A 94 43.23 37.79 13.04
CA ALA A 94 44.54 37.82 13.69
C ALA A 94 44.53 38.65 14.99
N GLN A 95 43.55 39.54 15.15
CA GLN A 95 43.39 40.38 16.33
C GLN A 95 42.39 39.80 17.33
N ASP A 96 41.66 38.74 16.94
CA ASP A 96 40.68 38.07 17.79
C ASP A 96 41.28 36.81 18.43
N ALA A 97 41.44 36.83 19.75
CA ALA A 97 42.07 35.74 20.51
C ALA A 97 41.32 34.40 20.40
N CYS A 98 40.02 34.40 20.07
CA CYS A 98 39.24 33.19 19.86
C CYS A 98 39.54 32.55 18.50
N TYR A 99 39.69 33.39 17.47
CA TYR A 99 39.66 32.95 16.06
C TYR A 99 41.02 32.93 15.37
N ALA A 100 42.03 33.64 15.88
CA ALA A 100 43.38 33.69 15.29
C ALA A 100 43.96 32.29 15.04
N ASP A 101 43.82 31.39 16.02
CA ASP A 101 44.32 30.00 15.95
C ASP A 101 43.26 28.97 15.52
N SER A 102 42.08 29.41 15.10
CA SER A 102 41.01 28.52 14.63
C SER A 102 41.36 27.85 13.29
N THR A 103 40.60 26.82 12.90
CA THR A 103 40.74 26.16 11.58
C THR A 103 40.72 27.16 10.42
N LEU A 104 39.84 28.17 10.50
CA LEU A 104 39.73 29.21 9.48
C LEU A 104 40.86 30.27 9.58
N GLY A 105 41.28 30.64 10.79
CA GLY A 105 42.42 31.54 10.97
C GLY A 105 43.71 30.97 10.37
N ARG A 106 43.96 29.67 10.62
CA ARG A 106 45.11 28.94 10.07
C ARG A 106 45.07 28.74 8.55
N SER A 107 43.89 28.79 7.93
CA SER A 107 43.76 28.74 6.47
C SER A 107 43.93 30.10 5.79
N GLY A 108 44.26 31.15 6.54
CA GLY A 108 44.53 32.49 6.02
C GLY A 108 43.32 33.41 5.95
N ILE A 109 42.19 33.03 6.58
CA ILE A 109 41.05 33.93 6.72
C ILE A 109 41.38 35.06 7.68
N ARG A 110 41.05 36.28 7.27
CA ARG A 110 41.23 37.50 8.05
C ARG A 110 39.91 38.19 8.37
N PHE A 111 38.88 38.05 7.54
CA PHE A 111 37.59 38.70 7.75
C PHE A 111 36.44 37.69 7.77
N TYR A 112 35.44 37.93 8.61
CA TYR A 112 34.16 37.20 8.63
C TYR A 112 33.00 38.15 8.87
N ALA A 113 31.91 37.95 8.13
CA ALA A 113 30.59 38.42 8.51
C ALA A 113 29.58 37.29 8.35
N GLY A 114 28.73 37.08 9.34
CA GLY A 114 27.69 36.04 9.33
C GLY A 114 26.36 36.56 9.87
N ALA A 115 25.28 36.30 9.13
CA ALA A 115 23.93 36.57 9.59
C ALA A 115 23.20 35.27 9.95
N PRO A 116 22.42 35.25 11.05
CA PRO A 116 21.79 34.03 11.55
C PRO A 116 20.66 33.54 10.63
N LEU A 117 20.54 32.23 10.53
CA LEU A 117 19.43 31.53 9.87
C LEU A 117 18.42 31.12 10.94
N VAL A 118 17.41 31.97 11.16
CA VAL A 118 16.48 31.85 12.30
C VAL A 118 15.13 31.29 11.83
N THR A 119 14.64 30.24 12.50
CA THR A 119 13.29 29.70 12.27
C THR A 119 12.21 30.63 12.80
N ARG A 120 10.95 30.39 12.43
CA ARG A 120 9.80 31.11 12.99
C ARG A 120 9.67 30.96 14.51
N ASP A 121 10.09 29.81 15.03
CA ASP A 121 10.10 29.51 16.47
C ASP A 121 11.30 30.12 17.21
N GLY A 122 12.16 30.86 16.50
CA GLY A 122 13.27 31.60 17.10
C GLY A 122 14.57 30.81 17.25
N TYR A 123 14.66 29.60 16.69
CA TYR A 123 15.90 28.80 16.73
C TYR A 123 16.86 29.24 15.62
N SER A 124 18.10 29.58 15.98
CA SER A 124 19.16 29.85 15.00
C SER A 124 19.82 28.55 14.57
N LEU A 125 19.62 28.15 13.31
CA LEU A 125 20.07 26.86 12.79
C LEU A 125 21.52 26.89 12.29
N GLY A 126 22.00 28.09 11.98
CA GLY A 126 23.25 28.30 11.27
C GLY A 126 23.42 29.76 10.86
N ALA A 127 24.25 30.00 9.85
CA ALA A 127 24.52 31.32 9.33
C ALA A 127 24.69 31.31 7.81
N LEU A 128 24.24 32.38 7.15
CA LEU A 128 24.80 32.78 5.86
C LEU A 128 26.02 33.65 6.15
N CYS A 129 27.19 33.24 5.66
CA CYS A 129 28.44 33.95 5.95
C CYS A 129 29.27 34.23 4.70
N VAL A 130 30.10 35.27 4.82
CA VAL A 130 31.10 35.69 3.83
C VAL A 130 32.44 35.86 4.53
N LEU A 131 33.52 35.48 3.86
CA LEU A 131 34.87 35.46 4.42
C LEU A 131 35.89 36.05 3.44
N GLY A 132 36.91 36.72 3.99
CA GLY A 132 37.98 37.36 3.23
C GLY A 132 39.36 37.06 3.80
N THR A 133 40.40 37.19 2.97
CA THR A 133 41.81 36.98 3.34
C THR A 133 42.51 38.26 3.76
N GLU A 134 41.81 39.39 3.78
CA GLU A 134 42.32 40.69 4.22
C GLU A 134 41.42 41.27 5.32
N PRO A 135 41.97 42.01 6.30
CA PRO A 135 41.17 42.72 7.29
C PRO A 135 40.23 43.73 6.67
N ARG A 136 39.00 43.81 7.17
CA ARG A 136 37.96 44.66 6.60
C ARG A 136 36.90 45.04 7.63
N ALA A 137 36.36 46.25 7.54
CA ALA A 137 35.14 46.62 8.24
C ALA A 137 33.90 46.37 7.34
N ALA A 138 32.81 45.87 7.93
CA ALA A 138 31.53 45.74 7.23
C ALA A 138 30.74 47.05 7.34
N ALA A 139 30.32 47.63 6.21
CA ALA A 139 29.45 48.80 6.24
C ALA A 139 28.02 48.41 6.67
N ALA A 140 27.26 49.36 7.22
CA ALA A 140 25.87 49.09 7.67
C ALA A 140 24.97 48.55 6.54
N ALA A 141 25.15 49.04 5.31
CA ALA A 141 24.43 48.55 4.14
C ALA A 141 24.77 47.09 3.80
N GLU A 142 26.02 46.67 4.01
CA GLU A 142 26.46 45.29 3.81
C GLU A 142 25.88 44.35 4.87
N VAL A 143 25.81 44.81 6.13
CA VAL A 143 25.13 44.06 7.20
C VAL A 143 23.65 43.86 6.88
N THR A 144 22.96 44.89 6.37
CA THR A 144 21.57 44.78 5.92
C THR A 144 21.43 43.78 4.76
N ALA A 145 22.28 43.88 3.73
CA ALA A 145 22.26 42.95 2.61
C ALA A 145 22.50 41.49 3.05
N LEU A 146 23.37 41.27 4.04
CA LEU A 146 23.64 39.93 4.57
C LEU A 146 22.41 39.35 5.29
N LYS A 147 21.70 40.18 6.06
CA LYS A 147 20.43 39.81 6.71
C LYS A 147 19.35 39.45 5.68
N ASP A 148 19.22 40.24 4.61
CA ASP A 148 18.23 39.98 3.56
C ASP A 148 18.51 38.67 2.82
N LEU A 149 19.78 38.41 2.48
CA LEU A 149 20.17 37.14 1.86
C LEU A 149 19.96 35.95 2.82
N ALA A 150 20.23 36.12 4.12
CA ALA A 150 19.96 35.08 5.13
C ALA A 150 18.45 34.79 5.24
N ALA A 151 17.59 35.81 5.17
CA ALA A 151 16.15 35.64 5.12
C ALA A 151 15.70 34.90 3.83
N MET A 152 16.34 35.16 2.69
CA MET A 152 16.08 34.41 1.45
C MET A 152 16.46 32.93 1.58
N VAL A 153 17.58 32.61 2.24
CA VAL A 153 17.96 31.24 2.55
C VAL A 153 16.89 30.57 3.43
N MET A 154 16.42 31.25 4.48
CA MET A 154 15.35 30.70 5.33
C MET A 154 14.05 30.47 4.57
N ALA A 155 13.64 31.39 3.69
CA ALA A 155 12.47 31.18 2.84
C ALA A 155 12.63 29.95 1.92
N GLN A 156 13.84 29.72 1.40
CA GLN A 156 14.15 28.54 0.58
C GLN A 156 14.10 27.24 1.41
N ILE A 157 14.61 27.26 2.65
CA ILE A 157 14.52 26.14 3.61
C ILE A 157 13.05 25.80 3.90
N GLU A 158 12.24 26.82 4.22
CA GLU A 158 10.81 26.65 4.49
C GLU A 158 10.06 26.09 3.28
N LEU A 159 10.33 26.59 2.07
CA LEU A 159 9.74 26.07 0.83
C LEU A 159 10.09 24.60 0.64
N GLN A 160 11.36 24.23 0.79
CA GLN A 160 11.81 22.84 0.62
C GLN A 160 11.22 21.90 1.68
N HIS A 161 11.00 22.37 2.89
CA HIS A 161 10.33 21.59 3.94
C HIS A 161 8.82 21.45 3.70
N ALA A 162 8.19 22.46 3.09
CA ALA A 162 6.79 22.38 2.65
C ALA A 162 6.61 21.40 1.47
N PHE A 163 7.63 21.24 0.60
CA PHE A 163 7.64 20.23 -0.47
C PHE A 163 7.61 18.83 0.14
N GLY A 164 6.45 18.18 0.04
CA GLY A 164 6.21 16.85 0.61
C GLY A 164 5.29 16.86 1.83
N ARG A 165 4.97 18.01 2.44
CA ARG A 165 3.95 18.16 3.49
C ARG A 165 2.61 18.68 2.97
N VAL A 166 2.56 19.22 1.75
CA VAL A 166 1.32 19.65 1.08
C VAL A 166 1.24 19.01 -0.31
N ASP A 167 0.10 18.42 -0.65
CA ASP A 167 -0.14 17.92 -2.02
C ASP A 167 -0.49 19.09 -2.95
N PRO A 168 0.20 19.25 -4.10
CA PRO A 168 0.05 20.42 -4.97
C PRO A 168 -1.27 20.45 -5.74
N ARG A 169 -1.99 19.32 -5.85
CA ARG A 169 -3.25 19.25 -6.59
C ARG A 169 -4.40 19.72 -5.70
N SER A 170 -4.47 19.22 -4.47
CA SER A 170 -5.56 19.58 -3.54
C SER A 170 -5.25 20.79 -2.67
N GLY A 171 -3.98 21.14 -2.48
CA GLY A 171 -3.54 22.16 -1.51
C GLY A 171 -3.68 21.71 -0.05
N LEU A 172 -3.97 20.44 0.19
CA LEU A 172 -4.13 19.87 1.54
C LEU A 172 -2.80 19.30 2.05
N PRO A 173 -2.63 19.19 3.39
CA PRO A 173 -1.61 18.37 4.01
C PRO A 173 -1.47 16.99 3.34
N SER A 174 -0.24 16.55 3.07
CA SER A 174 0.05 15.32 2.35
C SER A 174 -0.03 14.09 3.27
N ARG A 175 0.22 12.91 2.69
CA ARG A 175 0.49 11.67 3.43
C ARG A 175 1.59 11.83 4.48
N ASN A 176 2.68 12.53 4.18
CA ASN A 176 3.78 12.67 5.13
C ASN A 176 3.35 13.52 6.32
N GLN A 177 2.64 14.63 6.08
CA GLN A 177 2.11 15.44 7.17
C GLN A 177 1.09 14.65 8.02
N PHE A 178 0.30 13.77 7.41
CA PHE A 178 -0.60 12.90 8.17
C PHE A 178 0.16 11.95 9.10
N LEU A 179 1.27 11.35 8.64
CA LEU A 179 2.10 10.45 9.46
C LEU A 179 2.81 11.21 10.59
N ASP A 180 3.31 12.42 10.31
CA ASP A 180 3.93 13.29 11.32
C ASP A 180 2.90 13.66 12.40
N ASP A 181 1.70 14.13 12.00
CA ASP A 181 0.64 14.51 12.95
C ASP A 181 0.16 13.32 13.80
N LEU A 182 0.23 12.08 13.27
CA LEU A 182 -0.04 10.86 14.06
C LEU A 182 1.08 10.55 15.06
N ALA A 183 2.34 10.82 14.71
CA ALA A 183 3.48 10.66 15.59
C ALA A 183 3.45 11.69 16.74
N ASP A 184 3.13 12.95 16.42
CA ASP A 184 2.96 14.01 17.41
C ASP A 184 1.83 13.68 18.39
N LEU A 185 0.72 13.14 17.87
CA LEU A 185 -0.40 12.69 18.70
C LEU A 185 0.00 11.57 19.67
N ALA A 186 0.95 10.71 19.28
CA ALA A 186 1.50 9.68 20.17
C ALA A 186 2.36 10.25 21.28
N ALA A 187 3.05 11.36 21.04
CA ALA A 187 3.82 12.06 22.05
C ALA A 187 2.93 12.83 23.05
N GLU A 188 1.86 13.48 22.58
CA GLU A 188 0.99 14.32 23.42
C GLU A 188 -0.09 13.54 24.17
N HIS A 189 -0.67 12.52 23.52
CA HIS A 189 -1.85 11.81 23.99
C HIS A 189 -1.73 10.28 23.80
N PRO A 190 -0.72 9.63 24.41
CA PRO A 190 -0.35 8.24 24.13
C PRO A 190 -1.50 7.24 24.32
N ASP A 191 -2.28 7.37 25.39
CA ASP A 191 -3.27 6.35 25.79
C ASP A 191 -4.70 6.64 25.34
N VAL A 192 -4.95 7.81 24.74
CA VAL A 192 -6.30 8.20 24.37
C VAL A 192 -6.65 7.60 23.01
N ALA A 193 -7.65 6.72 22.98
CA ALA A 193 -8.14 6.13 21.74
C ALA A 193 -8.55 7.21 20.73
N ARG A 194 -8.22 6.96 19.47
CA ARG A 194 -8.49 7.84 18.34
C ARG A 194 -9.11 7.05 17.21
N ILE A 195 -9.90 7.73 16.40
CA ILE A 195 -10.51 7.17 15.20
C ILE A 195 -9.93 7.92 14.00
N ALA A 196 -9.26 7.19 13.12
CA ALA A 196 -8.87 7.69 11.82
C ALA A 196 -9.87 7.22 10.76
N VAL A 197 -10.07 8.05 9.74
CA VAL A 197 -10.94 7.76 8.60
C VAL A 197 -10.16 7.99 7.32
N LEU A 198 -10.34 7.09 6.36
CA LEU A 198 -9.83 7.21 5.00
C LEU A 198 -11.00 7.08 4.03
N VAL A 199 -11.13 8.05 3.14
CA VAL A 199 -12.11 8.07 2.06
C VAL A 199 -11.36 7.91 0.74
N ASP A 200 -11.67 6.87 -0.01
CA ASP A 200 -11.14 6.65 -1.35
C ASP A 200 -12.26 6.85 -2.37
N LEU A 201 -12.12 7.83 -3.26
CA LEU A 201 -13.21 8.25 -4.14
C LEU A 201 -13.55 7.22 -5.22
N ALA A 202 -12.59 6.41 -5.65
CA ALA A 202 -12.76 5.50 -6.78
C ALA A 202 -11.77 4.34 -6.74
N ARG A 203 -12.05 3.27 -7.48
CA ARG A 203 -11.07 2.20 -7.68
C ARG A 203 -9.99 2.61 -8.69
N PRO A 204 -8.76 2.06 -8.61
CA PRO A 204 -7.71 2.33 -9.59
C PRO A 204 -8.16 2.12 -11.04
N GLU A 205 -8.97 1.08 -11.31
CA GLU A 205 -9.48 0.76 -12.65
C GLU A 205 -10.44 1.84 -13.15
N GLN A 206 -11.27 2.41 -12.26
CA GLN A 206 -12.18 3.50 -12.60
C GLN A 206 -11.40 4.78 -12.95
N ILE A 207 -10.33 5.06 -12.19
CA ILE A 207 -9.46 6.21 -12.47
C ILE A 207 -8.70 6.03 -13.78
N ALA A 208 -8.17 4.84 -14.04
CA ALA A 208 -7.52 4.54 -15.31
C ALA A 208 -8.48 4.67 -16.50
N ALA A 209 -9.70 4.13 -16.38
CA ALA A 209 -10.74 4.28 -17.39
C ALA A 209 -11.13 5.75 -17.60
N TYR A 210 -11.28 6.52 -16.52
CA TYR A 210 -11.60 7.93 -16.57
C TYR A 210 -10.49 8.76 -17.23
N ALA A 211 -9.24 8.53 -16.85
CA ALA A 211 -8.06 9.17 -17.45
C ALA A 211 -8.03 8.95 -18.97
N ARG A 212 -8.35 7.73 -19.41
CA ARG A 212 -8.34 7.33 -20.82
C ARG A 212 -9.41 8.05 -21.63
N VAL A 213 -10.59 8.28 -21.05
CA VAL A 213 -11.73 8.91 -21.74
C VAL A 213 -11.67 10.44 -21.68
N MET A 214 -11.32 11.00 -20.53
CA MET A 214 -11.45 12.43 -20.24
C MET A 214 -10.12 13.19 -20.20
N GLY A 215 -9.00 12.47 -20.28
CA GLY A 215 -7.66 13.03 -20.13
C GLY A 215 -7.24 13.20 -18.66
N PRO A 216 -5.92 13.25 -18.38
CA PRO A 216 -5.39 13.29 -17.02
C PRO A 216 -5.77 14.56 -16.25
N SER A 217 -5.86 15.73 -16.90
CA SER A 217 -6.17 17.00 -16.24
C SER A 217 -7.56 17.02 -15.57
N ARG A 218 -8.50 16.23 -16.08
CA ARG A 218 -9.86 16.11 -15.54
C ARG A 218 -9.87 15.40 -14.17
N ILE A 219 -8.87 14.55 -13.90
CA ILE A 219 -8.70 13.90 -12.59
C ILE A 219 -8.28 14.92 -11.55
N ASP A 220 -7.39 15.85 -11.90
CA ASP A 220 -6.97 16.90 -10.97
C ASP A 220 -8.14 17.83 -10.60
N ASP A 221 -9.03 18.12 -11.54
CA ASP A 221 -10.26 18.88 -11.28
C ASP A 221 -11.17 18.14 -10.29
N LEU A 222 -11.38 16.85 -10.53
CA LEU A 222 -12.16 15.95 -9.67
C LEU A 222 -11.60 15.92 -8.24
N VAL A 223 -10.28 15.76 -8.10
CA VAL A 223 -9.59 15.79 -6.81
C VAL A 223 -9.76 17.15 -6.12
N ARG A 224 -9.65 18.26 -6.86
CA ARG A 224 -9.85 19.62 -6.33
C ARG A 224 -11.28 19.88 -5.88
N GLU A 225 -12.28 19.33 -6.57
CA GLU A 225 -13.69 19.42 -6.19
C GLU A 225 -13.98 18.58 -4.94
N ALA A 226 -13.51 17.33 -4.93
CA ALA A 226 -13.67 16.44 -3.78
C ALA A 226 -12.97 16.99 -2.52
N ALA A 227 -11.78 17.57 -2.66
CA ALA A 227 -11.08 18.23 -1.54
C ALA A 227 -11.93 19.36 -0.92
N ARG A 228 -12.59 20.18 -1.76
CA ARG A 228 -13.47 21.27 -1.32
C ARG A 228 -14.72 20.73 -0.63
N GLU A 229 -15.33 19.67 -1.16
CA GLU A 229 -16.50 19.04 -0.57
C GLU A 229 -16.17 18.36 0.78
N MET A 230 -15.09 17.58 0.82
CA MET A 230 -14.59 16.94 2.03
C MET A 230 -14.26 17.96 3.12
N ARG A 231 -13.67 19.12 2.76
CA ARG A 231 -13.40 20.19 3.73
C ARG A 231 -14.68 20.74 4.35
N ARG A 232 -15.78 20.83 3.60
CA ARG A 232 -17.09 21.25 4.13
C ARG A 232 -17.67 20.22 5.08
N LEU A 233 -17.55 18.92 4.77
CA LEU A 233 -18.06 17.83 5.60
C LEU A 233 -17.25 17.62 6.88
N VAL A 234 -15.92 17.75 6.79
CA VAL A 234 -15.01 17.62 7.94
C VAL A 234 -15.02 18.88 8.82
N GLY A 235 -15.29 20.04 8.24
CA GLY A 235 -15.34 21.31 8.97
C GLY A 235 -13.95 21.91 9.22
N PRO A 236 -13.90 23.17 9.71
CA PRO A 236 -12.65 23.94 9.82
C PRO A 236 -11.72 23.45 10.93
N GLU A 237 -12.28 22.94 12.02
CA GLU A 237 -11.56 22.54 13.25
C GLU A 237 -10.71 21.28 13.11
N ARG A 238 -11.01 20.44 12.11
CA ARG A 238 -10.30 19.17 11.88
C ARG A 238 -9.39 19.29 10.67
N ARG A 239 -8.20 18.71 10.74
CA ARG A 239 -7.31 18.62 9.58
C ARG A 239 -7.81 17.56 8.60
N LEU A 240 -7.71 17.87 7.30
CA LEU A 240 -8.01 16.98 6.19
C LEU A 240 -6.72 16.79 5.40
N TYR A 241 -6.36 15.54 5.11
CA TYR A 241 -5.12 15.17 4.44
C TYR A 241 -5.42 14.53 3.08
N HIS A 242 -4.54 14.75 2.10
CA HIS A 242 -4.54 14.08 0.80
C HIS A 242 -3.42 13.04 0.78
N THR A 243 -3.78 11.75 0.91
CA THR A 243 -2.83 10.66 1.18
C THR A 243 -2.39 9.90 -0.08
N ALA A 244 -3.22 9.87 -1.12
CA ALA A 244 -2.88 9.34 -2.45
C ALA A 244 -3.84 9.90 -3.51
N ALA A 245 -3.69 9.49 -4.77
CA ALA A 245 -4.36 10.07 -5.95
C ALA A 245 -5.86 10.42 -5.78
N THR A 246 -6.63 9.59 -5.08
CA THR A 246 -8.07 9.79 -4.82
C THR A 246 -8.43 9.62 -3.35
N GLN A 247 -7.46 9.75 -2.46
CA GLN A 247 -7.58 9.29 -1.08
C GLN A 247 -7.40 10.44 -0.10
N PHE A 248 -8.38 10.60 0.78
CA PHE A 248 -8.41 11.65 1.77
C PHE A 248 -8.53 11.05 3.16
N ALA A 249 -7.69 11.50 4.08
CA ALA A 249 -7.73 11.03 5.48
C ALA A 249 -8.08 12.18 6.43
N PHE A 250 -8.66 11.84 7.58
CA PHE A 250 -8.87 12.78 8.69
C PHE A 250 -9.08 12.03 10.00
N LEU A 251 -8.94 12.73 11.12
CA LEU A 251 -9.21 12.19 12.45
C LEU A 251 -10.61 12.61 12.92
N ALA A 252 -11.32 11.70 13.59
CA ALA A 252 -12.54 12.05 14.29
C ALA A 252 -12.23 12.97 15.48
N ALA A 253 -13.27 13.67 15.97
CA ALA A 253 -13.15 14.42 17.21
C ALA A 253 -12.76 13.47 18.37
N PRO A 254 -11.99 13.93 19.36
CA PRO A 254 -11.64 13.10 20.51
C PRO A 254 -12.89 12.64 21.27
N SER A 255 -12.79 11.48 21.92
CA SER A 255 -13.81 10.92 22.82
C SER A 255 -15.17 10.58 22.17
N VAL A 256 -15.23 10.43 20.85
CA VAL A 256 -16.42 9.89 20.17
C VAL A 256 -16.45 8.36 20.26
N ARG A 257 -17.64 7.78 20.44
CA ARG A 257 -17.84 6.33 20.35
C ARG A 257 -17.78 5.90 18.88
N GLN A 258 -17.07 4.79 18.63
CA GLN A 258 -16.87 4.25 17.28
C GLN A 258 -18.20 3.95 16.58
N GLU A 259 -19.12 3.24 17.23
CA GLU A 259 -20.40 2.82 16.66
C GLU A 259 -21.22 4.01 16.16
N ASP A 260 -21.45 5.00 17.03
CA ASP A 260 -22.20 6.22 16.72
C ASP A 260 -21.53 7.02 15.59
N TYR A 261 -20.20 7.01 15.57
CA TYR A 261 -19.43 7.72 14.56
C TYR A 261 -19.54 7.06 13.18
N VAL A 262 -19.40 5.74 13.11
CA VAL A 262 -19.51 4.96 11.88
C VAL A 262 -20.93 5.02 11.32
N GLN A 263 -21.96 4.92 12.15
CA GLN A 263 -23.37 5.03 11.71
C GLN A 263 -23.66 6.39 11.09
N ARG A 264 -23.23 7.48 11.74
CA ARG A 264 -23.38 8.84 11.18
C ARG A 264 -22.60 9.01 9.88
N LEU A 265 -21.41 8.44 9.78
CA LEU A 265 -20.59 8.50 8.57
C LEU A 265 -21.25 7.74 7.41
N ALA A 266 -21.84 6.57 7.68
CA ALA A 266 -22.60 5.79 6.70
C ALA A 266 -23.82 6.53 6.18
N GLU A 267 -24.55 7.20 7.07
CA GLU A 267 -25.72 7.99 6.69
C GLU A 267 -25.35 9.20 5.82
N GLU A 268 -24.31 9.93 6.17
CA GLU A 268 -23.84 11.06 5.35
C GLU A 268 -23.28 10.60 4.00
N HIS A 269 -22.55 9.48 3.98
CA HIS A 269 -22.04 8.87 2.74
C HIS A 269 -23.18 8.44 1.80
N ARG A 270 -24.22 7.82 2.35
CA ARG A 270 -25.42 7.43 1.60
C ARG A 270 -26.11 8.65 0.97
N LYS A 271 -26.32 9.72 1.73
CA LYS A 271 -26.89 10.98 1.21
C LYS A 271 -26.03 11.60 0.11
N ALA A 272 -24.70 11.57 0.25
CA ALA A 272 -23.78 12.08 -0.76
C ALA A 272 -23.88 11.28 -2.06
N ARG A 273 -23.94 9.94 -1.97
CA ARG A 273 -24.13 9.05 -3.12
C ARG A 273 -25.45 9.31 -3.85
N GLU A 274 -26.55 9.46 -3.12
CA GLU A 274 -27.88 9.76 -3.70
C GLU A 274 -27.89 11.10 -4.47
N ARG A 275 -27.15 12.11 -4.00
CA ARG A 275 -27.01 13.41 -4.70
C ARG A 275 -26.13 13.35 -5.95
N SER A 276 -25.15 12.44 -5.97
CA SER A 276 -24.15 12.31 -7.04
C SER A 276 -24.64 11.53 -8.28
N MET A 277 -25.88 11.04 -8.30
CA MET A 277 -26.44 10.21 -9.37
C MET A 277 -26.58 10.88 -10.75
N THR A 278 -26.08 12.10 -10.95
CA THR A 278 -26.33 12.93 -12.14
C THR A 278 -25.18 13.02 -13.15
N GLY A 279 -24.13 12.18 -13.09
CA GLY A 279 -23.19 12.14 -14.23
C GLY A 279 -21.93 11.29 -14.16
N MET A 280 -21.55 10.70 -13.01
CA MET A 280 -20.33 9.88 -12.93
C MET A 280 -20.44 8.80 -11.86
N LEU A 281 -20.25 7.53 -12.24
CA LEU A 281 -20.34 6.37 -11.35
C LEU A 281 -19.01 6.12 -10.62
N LEU A 282 -18.51 7.09 -9.84
CA LEU A 282 -17.40 6.78 -8.93
C LEU A 282 -17.92 5.99 -7.72
N THR A 283 -17.18 4.94 -7.32
CA THR A 283 -17.52 4.14 -6.14
C THR A 283 -16.63 4.51 -4.97
N SER A 284 -17.06 5.54 -4.23
CA SER A 284 -16.34 6.00 -3.05
C SER A 284 -16.54 5.02 -1.88
N ALA A 285 -15.43 4.65 -1.25
CA ALA A 285 -15.38 3.70 -0.14
C ALA A 285 -14.68 4.33 1.07
N ILE A 286 -15.13 3.97 2.26
CA ILE A 286 -14.65 4.56 3.51
C ILE A 286 -14.10 3.46 4.43
N GLY A 287 -12.84 3.59 4.82
CA GLY A 287 -12.20 2.78 5.84
C GLY A 287 -12.09 3.55 7.14
N VAL A 288 -12.41 2.89 8.25
CA VAL A 288 -12.31 3.45 9.60
C VAL A 288 -11.37 2.59 10.43
N SER A 289 -10.45 3.20 11.17
CA SER A 289 -9.56 2.49 12.08
C SER A 289 -9.57 3.14 13.46
N VAL A 290 -9.69 2.30 14.50
CA VAL A 290 -9.56 2.74 15.90
C VAL A 290 -8.21 2.27 16.42
N PHE A 291 -7.45 3.21 16.96
CA PHE A 291 -6.09 2.96 17.41
C PHE A 291 -5.79 3.70 18.71
N LYS A 292 -4.77 3.21 19.43
CA LYS A 292 -4.16 3.92 20.55
C LYS A 292 -2.76 4.35 20.12
N PRO A 293 -2.43 5.66 20.15
CA PRO A 293 -1.15 6.15 19.66
C PRO A 293 0.08 5.49 20.31
N ALA A 294 0.02 5.11 21.59
CA ALA A 294 1.12 4.43 22.29
C ALA A 294 1.44 3.02 21.78
N SER A 295 0.46 2.34 21.18
CA SER A 295 0.58 0.92 20.80
C SER A 295 0.50 0.70 19.29
N THR A 296 0.43 1.76 18.50
CA THR A 296 0.21 1.65 17.05
C THR A 296 1.06 2.68 16.33
N THR A 297 1.94 2.21 15.45
CA THR A 297 2.78 3.11 14.66
C THR A 297 1.92 3.89 13.65
N PRO A 298 2.30 5.12 13.26
CA PRO A 298 1.59 5.86 12.21
C PRO A 298 1.40 5.06 10.91
N GLN A 299 2.39 4.25 10.54
CA GLN A 299 2.36 3.37 9.38
C GLN A 299 1.28 2.29 9.52
N ASP A 300 1.14 1.67 10.70
CA ASP A 300 0.11 0.68 10.98
C ASP A 300 -1.30 1.26 10.94
N VAL A 301 -1.49 2.50 11.41
CA VAL A 301 -2.77 3.20 11.30
C VAL A 301 -3.16 3.35 9.83
N LEU A 302 -2.24 3.82 8.98
CA LEU A 302 -2.51 3.99 7.55
C LEU A 302 -2.75 2.65 6.85
N ARG A 303 -2.00 1.60 7.19
CA ARG A 303 -2.21 0.24 6.67
C ARG A 303 -3.60 -0.30 7.05
N ALA A 304 -4.01 -0.14 8.31
CA ALA A 304 -5.32 -0.54 8.79
C ALA A 304 -6.45 0.19 8.04
N LEU A 305 -6.28 1.49 7.77
CA LEU A 305 -7.22 2.26 6.96
C LEU A 305 -7.34 1.72 5.52
N TYR A 306 -6.23 1.33 4.88
CA TYR A 306 -6.27 0.72 3.56
C TYR A 306 -7.00 -0.62 3.54
N SER A 307 -6.74 -1.49 4.52
CA SER A 307 -7.47 -2.75 4.66
C SER A 307 -8.97 -2.48 4.83
N ALA A 308 -9.34 -1.52 5.69
CA ALA A 308 -10.74 -1.16 5.91
C ALA A 308 -11.42 -0.60 4.64
N VAL A 309 -10.73 0.24 3.84
CA VAL A 309 -11.26 0.68 2.54
C VAL A 309 -11.48 -0.49 1.59
N GLN A 310 -10.57 -1.47 1.57
CA GLN A 310 -10.71 -2.63 0.71
C GLN A 310 -11.92 -3.49 1.12
N ASP A 311 -12.11 -3.71 2.43
CA ASP A 311 -13.28 -4.42 2.95
C ASP A 311 -14.58 -3.67 2.66
N ALA A 312 -14.54 -2.35 2.78
CA ALA A 312 -15.67 -1.49 2.47
C ALA A 312 -16.17 -1.68 1.04
N ARG A 313 -15.28 -1.98 0.07
CA ARG A 313 -15.66 -2.20 -1.33
C ARG A 313 -16.49 -3.46 -1.58
N SER A 314 -16.52 -4.39 -0.62
CA SER A 314 -17.37 -5.58 -0.64
C SER A 314 -18.62 -5.43 0.24
N SER A 315 -18.75 -4.30 0.97
CA SER A 315 -19.89 -3.95 1.81
C SER A 315 -20.94 -3.17 1.02
N SER A 316 -22.22 -3.40 1.30
CA SER A 316 -23.34 -2.66 0.69
C SER A 316 -23.27 -1.15 0.95
N ASP A 317 -22.83 -0.78 2.15
CA ASP A 317 -22.78 0.62 2.58
C ASP A 317 -21.49 1.32 2.12
N LEU A 318 -20.56 0.60 1.48
CA LEU A 318 -19.25 1.11 1.08
C LEU A 318 -18.46 1.72 2.25
N ILE A 319 -18.71 1.24 3.48
CA ILE A 319 -17.97 1.57 4.69
C ILE A 319 -17.59 0.29 5.42
N SER A 320 -16.37 0.23 5.96
CA SER A 320 -15.94 -0.83 6.87
C SER A 320 -15.01 -0.29 7.96
N VAL A 321 -15.03 -0.98 9.11
CA VAL A 321 -14.08 -0.74 10.21
C VAL A 321 -12.99 -1.80 10.12
N TYR A 322 -11.74 -1.39 10.31
CA TYR A 322 -10.60 -2.29 10.37
C TYR A 322 -10.85 -3.42 11.39
N SER A 323 -10.64 -4.65 10.92
CA SER A 323 -10.70 -5.87 11.72
C SER A 323 -9.37 -6.59 11.57
N ALA A 324 -8.64 -6.76 12.68
CA ALA A 324 -7.38 -7.51 12.67
C ALA A 324 -7.57 -8.94 12.15
N ILE A 325 -8.71 -9.57 12.46
CA ILE A 325 -9.06 -10.92 11.97
C ILE A 325 -9.25 -10.93 10.45
N ALA A 326 -9.91 -9.91 9.90
CA ALA A 326 -10.10 -9.81 8.45
C ALA A 326 -8.77 -9.52 7.74
N ASP A 327 -7.96 -8.61 8.28
CA ASP A 327 -6.63 -8.27 7.74
C ASP A 327 -5.69 -9.48 7.75
N GLU A 328 -5.64 -10.25 8.85
CA GLU A 328 -4.90 -11.52 8.91
C GLU A 328 -5.37 -12.52 7.84
N ALA A 329 -6.68 -12.63 7.62
CA ALA A 329 -7.22 -13.50 6.58
C ALA A 329 -6.82 -13.03 5.16
N TYR A 330 -6.76 -11.72 4.90
CA TYR A 330 -6.26 -11.19 3.63
C TYR A 330 -4.77 -11.44 3.43
N GLN A 331 -3.96 -11.16 4.46
CA GLN A 331 -2.52 -11.44 4.42
C GLN A 331 -2.26 -12.92 4.15
N ARG A 332 -3.02 -13.79 4.81
CA ARG A 332 -2.95 -15.24 4.60
C ARG A 332 -3.32 -15.62 3.16
N ARG A 333 -4.42 -15.12 2.60
CA ARG A 333 -4.79 -15.37 1.19
C ARG A 333 -3.72 -14.88 0.22
N TYR A 334 -3.14 -13.71 0.48
CA TYR A 334 -2.07 -13.17 -0.36
C TYR A 334 -0.79 -14.01 -0.28
N GLN A 335 -0.41 -14.46 0.92
CA GLN A 335 0.69 -15.40 1.10
C GLN A 335 0.44 -16.70 0.32
N LEU A 336 -0.77 -17.27 0.40
CA LEU A 336 -1.13 -18.45 -0.38
C LEU A 336 -0.97 -18.21 -1.89
N LEU A 337 -1.36 -17.05 -2.42
CA LEU A 337 -1.14 -16.70 -3.83
C LEU A 337 0.34 -16.67 -4.21
N GLN A 338 1.16 -16.00 -3.39
CA GLN A 338 2.59 -15.84 -3.67
C GLN A 338 3.34 -17.17 -3.60
N ASP A 339 3.03 -18.00 -2.61
CA ASP A 339 3.75 -19.23 -2.33
C ASP A 339 3.30 -20.41 -3.22
N PHE A 340 2.13 -20.31 -3.88
CA PHE A 340 1.62 -21.38 -4.74
C PHE A 340 2.44 -21.61 -6.01
N GLY A 341 2.94 -20.54 -6.64
CA GLY A 341 3.82 -20.63 -7.81
C GLY A 341 5.07 -21.48 -7.52
N PRO A 342 5.86 -21.16 -6.48
CA PRO A 342 6.94 -22.01 -6.00
C PRO A 342 6.50 -23.43 -5.61
N ALA A 343 5.32 -23.59 -4.98
CA ALA A 343 4.81 -24.90 -4.57
C ALA A 343 4.53 -25.84 -5.77
N LEU A 344 4.13 -25.30 -6.94
CA LEU A 344 3.97 -26.08 -8.18
C LEU A 344 5.29 -26.69 -8.70
N LEU A 345 6.43 -26.08 -8.36
CA LEU A 345 7.75 -26.51 -8.79
C LEU A 345 8.47 -27.38 -7.76
N ALA A 346 7.97 -27.43 -6.53
CA ALA A 346 8.53 -28.22 -5.44
C ALA A 346 8.02 -29.68 -5.49
N ASP A 347 8.87 -30.63 -5.10
CA ASP A 347 8.53 -32.06 -5.14
C ASP A 347 7.63 -32.52 -3.98
N ASP A 348 7.61 -31.80 -2.85
CA ASP A 348 7.05 -32.26 -1.57
C ASP A 348 5.88 -31.42 -1.03
N GLN A 349 5.55 -30.31 -1.68
CA GLN A 349 4.51 -29.40 -1.20
C GLN A 349 3.11 -29.77 -1.71
N LEU A 350 2.99 -30.10 -2.99
CA LEU A 350 1.71 -30.45 -3.61
C LEU A 350 1.63 -31.94 -3.87
N ARG A 351 0.52 -32.56 -3.46
CA ARG A 351 0.24 -33.97 -3.73
C ARG A 351 -1.23 -34.19 -4.00
N LEU A 352 -1.55 -35.25 -4.74
CA LEU A 352 -2.92 -35.73 -4.88
C LEU A 352 -3.19 -36.81 -3.84
N VAL A 353 -4.37 -36.73 -3.23
CA VAL A 353 -4.99 -37.86 -2.53
C VAL A 353 -6.22 -38.29 -3.32
N PHE A 354 -6.64 -39.54 -3.16
CA PHE A 354 -7.69 -40.12 -3.99
C PHE A 354 -8.81 -40.63 -3.12
N GLN A 355 -10.02 -40.10 -3.32
CA GLN A 355 -11.22 -40.52 -2.60
C GLN A 355 -11.97 -41.57 -3.43
N PRO A 356 -12.16 -42.81 -2.93
CA PRO A 356 -12.81 -43.86 -3.71
C PRO A 356 -14.30 -43.58 -3.91
N ARG A 357 -14.82 -43.94 -5.08
CA ARG A 357 -16.24 -43.94 -5.43
C ARG A 357 -16.71 -45.37 -5.51
N ILE A 358 -17.72 -45.71 -4.71
CA ILE A 358 -18.22 -47.08 -4.55
C ILE A 358 -19.55 -47.21 -5.29
N ASP A 359 -19.67 -48.24 -6.12
CA ASP A 359 -20.94 -48.65 -6.67
C ASP A 359 -21.78 -49.28 -5.55
N LEU A 360 -22.94 -48.70 -5.24
CA LEU A 360 -23.78 -49.15 -4.12
C LEU A 360 -24.45 -50.50 -4.39
N SER A 361 -24.60 -50.91 -5.64
CA SER A 361 -25.21 -52.18 -6.02
C SER A 361 -24.24 -53.35 -5.93
N THR A 362 -22.97 -53.13 -6.30
CA THR A 362 -21.94 -54.18 -6.30
C THR A 362 -21.01 -54.12 -5.10
N GLY A 363 -20.88 -52.95 -4.46
CA GLY A 363 -19.91 -52.68 -3.40
C GLY A 363 -18.47 -52.49 -3.91
N GLU A 364 -18.26 -52.51 -5.22
CA GLU A 364 -16.94 -52.37 -5.83
C GLU A 364 -16.53 -50.90 -6.00
N CYS A 365 -15.21 -50.65 -6.04
CA CYS A 365 -14.68 -49.33 -6.32
C CYS A 365 -14.76 -49.05 -7.83
N ALA A 366 -15.65 -48.15 -8.24
CA ALA A 366 -15.86 -47.78 -9.63
C ALA A 366 -14.86 -46.72 -10.12
N GLY A 367 -14.28 -45.94 -9.21
CA GLY A 367 -13.36 -44.86 -9.55
C GLY A 367 -12.82 -44.14 -8.33
N ALA A 368 -12.08 -43.08 -8.56
CA ALA A 368 -11.58 -42.23 -7.48
C ALA A 368 -11.51 -40.75 -7.88
N GLU A 369 -11.89 -39.87 -6.98
CA GLU A 369 -11.76 -38.42 -7.16
C GLU A 369 -10.36 -37.97 -6.73
N ALA A 370 -9.66 -37.27 -7.62
CA ALA A 370 -8.33 -36.72 -7.38
C ALA A 370 -8.45 -35.37 -6.66
N LEU A 371 -7.96 -35.31 -5.42
CA LEU A 371 -8.06 -34.14 -4.56
C LEU A 371 -6.68 -33.57 -4.25
N LEU A 372 -6.44 -32.33 -4.65
CA LEU A 372 -5.18 -31.64 -4.39
C LEU A 372 -5.00 -31.36 -2.89
N ARG A 373 -3.79 -31.55 -2.38
CA ARG A 373 -3.39 -31.22 -1.01
C ARG A 373 -2.12 -30.40 -1.04
N TRP A 374 -2.07 -29.40 -0.17
CA TRP A 374 -0.90 -28.54 -0.03
C TRP A 374 -0.35 -28.61 1.39
N ASN A 375 0.90 -29.05 1.50
CA ASN A 375 1.72 -28.93 2.70
C ASN A 375 2.63 -27.72 2.53
N HIS A 376 2.24 -26.60 3.11
CA HIS A 376 2.98 -25.36 3.05
C HIS A 376 4.16 -25.40 4.06
N PRO A 377 5.37 -24.94 3.70
CA PRO A 377 6.54 -25.02 4.57
C PRO A 377 6.37 -24.26 5.90
N VAL A 378 5.74 -23.09 5.87
CA VAL A 378 5.43 -22.27 7.05
C VAL A 378 4.04 -22.55 7.66
N LEU A 379 2.98 -22.59 6.84
CA LEU A 379 1.59 -22.69 7.33
C LEU A 379 1.13 -24.12 7.63
N GLY A 380 1.94 -25.14 7.34
CA GLY A 380 1.56 -26.54 7.49
C GLY A 380 0.52 -26.99 6.46
N THR A 381 -0.36 -27.92 6.83
CA THR A 381 -1.41 -28.43 5.94
C THR A 381 -2.46 -27.35 5.67
N VAL A 382 -2.58 -26.89 4.42
CA VAL A 382 -3.58 -25.90 4.01
C VAL A 382 -4.79 -26.60 3.39
N SER A 383 -5.99 -26.20 3.80
CA SER A 383 -7.24 -26.78 3.31
C SER A 383 -7.48 -26.42 1.83
N PRO A 384 -7.92 -27.36 0.97
CA PRO A 384 -8.35 -27.04 -0.39
C PRO A 384 -9.43 -25.97 -0.46
N GLY A 385 -10.40 -25.98 0.46
CA GLY A 385 -11.43 -24.94 0.54
C GLY A 385 -10.89 -23.55 0.90
N GLU A 386 -9.64 -23.46 1.36
CA GLU A 386 -8.96 -22.19 1.64
C GLU A 386 -8.17 -21.69 0.43
N PHE A 387 -7.32 -22.54 -0.18
CA PHE A 387 -6.41 -22.09 -1.24
C PHE A 387 -7.00 -22.21 -2.65
N VAL A 388 -7.84 -23.22 -2.95
CA VAL A 388 -8.37 -23.43 -4.31
C VAL A 388 -9.14 -22.20 -4.81
N PRO A 389 -10.10 -21.61 -4.05
CA PRO A 389 -10.84 -20.44 -4.52
C PRO A 389 -9.93 -19.23 -4.79
N VAL A 390 -8.82 -19.13 -4.05
CA VAL A 390 -7.85 -18.06 -4.20
C VAL A 390 -7.02 -18.25 -5.47
N ILE A 391 -6.55 -19.47 -5.73
CA ILE A 391 -5.71 -19.80 -6.88
C ILE A 391 -6.51 -19.79 -8.19
N GLU A 392 -7.77 -20.22 -8.19
CA GLU A 392 -8.64 -20.24 -9.36
C GLU A 392 -8.90 -18.85 -9.97
N HIS A 393 -8.86 -17.81 -9.15
CA HIS A 393 -9.02 -16.41 -9.60
C HIS A 393 -7.68 -15.71 -9.84
N SER A 394 -6.60 -16.49 -10.01
CA SER A 394 -5.23 -15.99 -10.18
C SER A 394 -4.59 -16.51 -11.48
N PRO A 395 -3.45 -15.94 -11.91
CA PRO A 395 -2.67 -16.47 -13.03
C PRO A 395 -2.20 -17.92 -12.85
N HIS A 396 -2.24 -18.47 -11.63
CA HIS A 396 -1.83 -19.85 -11.33
C HIS A 396 -2.93 -20.89 -11.60
N ALA A 397 -4.18 -20.49 -11.88
CA ALA A 397 -5.30 -21.40 -12.09
C ALA A 397 -5.01 -22.46 -13.16
N GLN A 398 -4.49 -22.05 -14.32
CA GLN A 398 -4.17 -22.96 -15.42
C GLN A 398 -3.05 -23.94 -15.06
N ALA A 399 -2.00 -23.44 -14.40
CA ALA A 399 -0.88 -24.27 -13.96
C ALA A 399 -1.31 -25.29 -12.88
N MET A 400 -2.22 -24.91 -11.99
CA MET A 400 -2.83 -25.81 -11.02
C MET A 400 -3.57 -26.95 -11.72
N THR A 401 -4.48 -26.63 -12.65
CA THR A 401 -5.25 -27.66 -13.38
C THR A 401 -4.34 -28.59 -14.17
N ALA A 402 -3.32 -28.05 -14.84
CA ALA A 402 -2.34 -28.85 -15.58
C ALA A 402 -1.56 -29.81 -14.67
N PHE A 403 -1.12 -29.34 -13.49
CA PHE A 403 -0.46 -30.17 -12.48
C PHE A 403 -1.36 -31.30 -11.98
N VAL A 404 -2.62 -30.98 -11.64
CA VAL A 404 -3.59 -31.98 -11.17
C VAL A 404 -3.86 -33.02 -12.26
N LEU A 405 -4.11 -32.60 -13.50
CA LEU A 405 -4.35 -33.50 -14.62
C LEU A 405 -3.15 -34.43 -14.88
N ASP A 406 -1.94 -33.90 -14.94
CA ASP A 406 -0.74 -34.72 -15.19
C ASP A 406 -0.58 -35.81 -14.12
N ARG A 407 -0.61 -35.43 -12.84
CA ARG A 407 -0.44 -36.36 -11.72
C ARG A 407 -1.60 -37.37 -11.63
N ALA A 408 -2.82 -36.94 -11.91
CA ALA A 408 -4.00 -37.82 -11.94
C ALA A 408 -3.86 -38.87 -13.06
N LEU A 409 -3.46 -38.45 -14.27
CA LEU A 409 -3.28 -39.35 -15.41
C LEU A 409 -2.13 -40.35 -15.19
N VAL A 410 -1.02 -39.91 -14.59
CA VAL A 410 0.07 -40.82 -14.17
C VAL A 410 -0.45 -41.89 -13.21
N GLN A 411 -1.26 -41.51 -12.22
CA GLN A 411 -1.81 -42.47 -11.25
C GLN A 411 -2.85 -43.40 -11.89
N ALA A 412 -3.75 -42.87 -12.73
CA ALA A 412 -4.73 -43.66 -13.45
C ALA A 412 -4.07 -44.71 -14.34
N ARG A 413 -2.98 -44.35 -15.04
CA ARG A 413 -2.21 -45.30 -15.86
C ARG A 413 -1.63 -46.43 -15.02
N ARG A 414 -1.08 -46.15 -13.83
CA ARG A 414 -0.58 -47.18 -12.91
C ARG A 414 -1.67 -48.15 -12.46
N TRP A 415 -2.87 -47.65 -12.17
CA TRP A 415 -4.01 -48.50 -11.81
C TRP A 415 -4.52 -49.33 -12.98
N ASP A 416 -4.50 -48.78 -14.20
CA ASP A 416 -4.85 -49.51 -15.41
C ASP A 416 -3.84 -50.63 -15.71
N GLU A 417 -2.53 -50.38 -15.53
CA GLU A 417 -1.48 -51.41 -15.62
C GLU A 417 -1.59 -52.51 -14.56
N ALA A 418 -2.07 -52.16 -13.37
CA ALA A 418 -2.36 -53.11 -12.31
C ALA A 418 -3.68 -53.87 -12.50
N GLY A 419 -4.44 -53.57 -13.56
CA GLY A 419 -5.70 -54.26 -13.89
C GLY A 419 -6.93 -53.77 -13.12
N HIS A 420 -6.86 -52.62 -12.45
CA HIS A 420 -8.00 -52.07 -11.70
C HIS A 420 -8.98 -51.27 -12.58
N GLY A 421 -8.50 -50.66 -13.66
CA GLY A 421 -9.35 -49.96 -14.63
C GLY A 421 -10.27 -48.87 -14.02
N LEU A 422 -9.79 -48.15 -13.01
CA LEU A 422 -10.58 -47.13 -12.31
C LEU A 422 -10.76 -45.88 -13.17
N VAL A 423 -11.95 -45.26 -13.10
CA VAL A 423 -12.18 -43.90 -13.64
C VAL A 423 -11.69 -42.88 -12.62
N ILE A 424 -10.82 -41.96 -13.06
CA ILE A 424 -10.33 -40.89 -12.21
C ILE A 424 -11.08 -39.59 -12.48
N SER A 425 -11.60 -38.95 -11.43
CA SER A 425 -12.32 -37.69 -11.53
C SER A 425 -11.40 -36.52 -11.18
N VAL A 426 -11.42 -35.46 -11.99
CA VAL A 426 -10.62 -34.24 -11.80
C VAL A 426 -11.53 -33.01 -11.89
N ASN A 427 -11.51 -32.19 -10.86
CA ASN A 427 -12.20 -30.91 -10.81
C ASN A 427 -11.56 -29.90 -11.78
N ILE A 428 -12.39 -29.20 -12.55
CA ILE A 428 -11.98 -28.10 -13.42
C ILE A 428 -12.79 -26.84 -13.11
N SER A 429 -12.13 -25.69 -13.21
CA SER A 429 -12.74 -24.39 -12.88
C SER A 429 -13.44 -23.76 -14.09
N ALA A 430 -14.26 -22.73 -13.83
CA ALA A 430 -14.83 -21.90 -14.90
C ALA A 430 -13.75 -21.32 -15.81
N ALA A 431 -12.61 -20.90 -15.26
CA ALA A 431 -11.51 -20.33 -16.03
C ALA A 431 -10.94 -21.32 -17.06
N ASN A 432 -10.94 -22.62 -16.78
CA ASN A 432 -10.48 -23.64 -17.74
C ASN A 432 -11.45 -23.78 -18.92
N LEU A 433 -12.75 -23.64 -18.69
CA LEU A 433 -13.76 -23.67 -19.77
C LEU A 433 -13.72 -22.42 -20.67
N HIS A 434 -13.18 -21.31 -20.17
CA HIS A 434 -12.95 -20.11 -20.98
C HIS A 434 -11.61 -20.13 -21.72
N GLU A 435 -10.70 -21.03 -21.36
CA GLU A 435 -9.39 -21.14 -21.97
C GLU A 435 -9.48 -21.71 -23.40
N PRO A 436 -9.08 -20.95 -24.43
CA PRO A 436 -9.06 -21.45 -25.79
C PRO A 436 -8.15 -22.68 -25.92
N GLY A 437 -8.69 -23.80 -26.40
CA GLY A 437 -7.92 -25.03 -26.62
C GLY A 437 -7.79 -25.96 -25.41
N PHE A 438 -8.44 -25.68 -24.28
CA PHE A 438 -8.43 -26.57 -23.10
C PHE A 438 -8.79 -28.02 -23.44
N ALA A 439 -9.89 -28.28 -24.17
CA ALA A 439 -10.26 -29.62 -24.58
C ALA A 439 -9.15 -30.32 -25.40
N SER A 440 -8.44 -29.58 -26.25
CA SER A 440 -7.32 -30.11 -27.04
C SER A 440 -6.11 -30.45 -26.15
N ALA A 441 -5.85 -29.65 -25.12
CA ALA A 441 -4.79 -29.91 -24.14
C ALA A 441 -5.07 -31.18 -23.33
N VAL A 442 -6.31 -31.38 -22.86
CA VAL A 442 -6.71 -32.61 -22.15
C VAL A 442 -6.54 -33.84 -23.06
N LYS A 443 -6.97 -33.76 -24.32
CA LYS A 443 -6.76 -34.85 -25.30
C LYS A 443 -5.27 -35.15 -25.52
N ALA A 444 -4.42 -34.13 -25.55
CA ALA A 444 -2.98 -34.30 -25.69
C ALA A 444 -2.37 -34.98 -24.45
N ALA A 445 -2.81 -34.61 -23.25
CA ALA A 445 -2.38 -35.23 -21.99
C ALA A 445 -2.76 -36.71 -21.93
N LEU A 446 -3.99 -37.08 -22.28
CA LEU A 446 -4.44 -38.48 -22.36
C LEU A 446 -3.58 -39.31 -23.34
N ARG A 447 -3.30 -38.76 -24.54
CA ARG A 447 -2.42 -39.43 -25.52
C ARG A 447 -1.00 -39.59 -25.01
N HIS A 448 -0.45 -38.57 -24.36
CA HIS A 448 0.89 -38.61 -23.79
C HIS A 448 1.03 -39.73 -22.75
N HIS A 449 0.04 -39.86 -21.86
CA HIS A 449 -0.01 -40.88 -20.81
C HIS A 449 -0.56 -42.23 -21.28
N ARG A 450 -0.93 -42.35 -22.58
CA ARG A 450 -1.49 -43.56 -23.21
C ARG A 450 -2.69 -44.13 -22.44
N LEU A 451 -3.56 -43.25 -21.98
CA LEU A 451 -4.77 -43.60 -21.25
C LEU A 451 -5.99 -43.46 -22.16
N ALA A 452 -6.91 -44.43 -22.08
CA ALA A 452 -8.17 -44.35 -22.79
C ALA A 452 -9.02 -43.18 -22.25
N PRO A 453 -9.72 -42.40 -23.10
CA PRO A 453 -10.50 -41.24 -22.67
C PRO A 453 -11.54 -41.55 -21.59
N GLU A 454 -12.12 -42.75 -21.60
CA GLU A 454 -13.16 -43.21 -20.69
C GLU A 454 -12.65 -43.42 -19.25
N ARG A 455 -11.32 -43.41 -19.05
CA ARG A 455 -10.68 -43.48 -17.73
C ARG A 455 -10.57 -42.13 -17.04
N LEU A 456 -10.92 -41.03 -17.72
CA LEU A 456 -10.92 -39.69 -17.16
C LEU A 456 -12.35 -39.15 -17.11
N GLU A 457 -12.71 -38.60 -15.96
CA GLU A 457 -13.92 -37.82 -15.76
C GLU A 457 -13.53 -36.41 -15.34
N LEU A 458 -14.11 -35.40 -15.97
CA LEU A 458 -13.94 -34.00 -15.57
C LEU A 458 -15.18 -33.51 -14.84
N GLU A 459 -14.97 -32.97 -13.65
CA GLU A 459 -16.01 -32.46 -12.77
C GLU A 459 -16.09 -30.94 -12.88
N VAL A 460 -17.28 -30.42 -13.12
CA VAL A 460 -17.55 -28.98 -13.27
C VAL A 460 -18.67 -28.59 -12.33
N THR A 461 -18.49 -27.52 -11.57
CA THR A 461 -19.56 -26.98 -10.72
C THR A 461 -20.67 -26.34 -11.54
N GLU A 462 -21.91 -26.41 -11.04
CA GLU A 462 -23.08 -25.79 -11.68
C GLU A 462 -22.83 -24.30 -12.04
N SER A 463 -22.26 -23.53 -11.10
CA SER A 463 -21.98 -22.10 -11.29
C SER A 463 -20.96 -21.83 -12.39
N ALA A 464 -19.97 -22.72 -12.58
CA ALA A 464 -18.94 -22.56 -13.61
C ALA A 464 -19.52 -22.67 -15.04
N ILE A 465 -20.61 -23.42 -15.22
CA ILE A 465 -21.28 -23.58 -16.52
C ILE A 465 -22.13 -22.35 -16.85
N MET A 466 -22.65 -21.63 -15.85
CA MET A 466 -23.58 -20.52 -16.04
C MET A 466 -22.91 -19.17 -16.38
N GLN A 467 -21.63 -18.97 -16.04
CA GLN A 467 -20.96 -17.67 -16.21
C GLN A 467 -20.82 -17.22 -17.68
N ASP A 468 -20.62 -18.15 -18.62
CA ASP A 468 -20.68 -17.93 -20.07
C ASP A 468 -21.08 -19.24 -20.76
N ALA A 469 -22.39 -19.44 -20.88
CA ALA A 469 -22.97 -20.68 -21.39
C ALA A 469 -22.47 -21.03 -22.80
N GLY A 470 -22.14 -20.04 -23.64
CA GLY A 470 -21.77 -20.29 -25.04
C GLY A 470 -20.37 -20.91 -25.19
N GLN A 471 -19.36 -20.28 -24.59
CA GLN A 471 -17.98 -20.76 -24.69
C GLN A 471 -17.77 -22.04 -23.88
N ALA A 472 -18.28 -22.07 -22.65
CA ALA A 472 -18.20 -23.25 -21.79
C ALA A 472 -18.83 -24.45 -22.47
N ARG A 473 -19.97 -24.25 -23.14
CA ARG A 473 -20.65 -25.30 -23.90
C ARG A 473 -19.77 -25.92 -24.98
N HIS A 474 -19.16 -25.10 -25.82
CA HIS A 474 -18.34 -25.58 -26.93
C HIS A 474 -17.17 -26.46 -26.44
N GLN A 475 -16.54 -26.11 -25.32
CA GLN A 475 -15.50 -26.93 -24.70
C GLN A 475 -16.04 -28.24 -24.16
N LEU A 476 -17.17 -28.22 -23.46
CA LEU A 476 -17.82 -29.43 -22.92
C LEU A 476 -18.22 -30.40 -24.03
N ASP A 477 -18.81 -29.92 -25.13
CA ASP A 477 -19.14 -30.75 -26.28
C ASP A 477 -17.86 -31.34 -26.92
N ALA A 478 -16.77 -30.57 -27.01
CA ALA A 478 -15.50 -31.04 -27.54
C ALA A 478 -14.82 -32.10 -26.64
N ILE A 479 -15.00 -32.01 -25.33
CA ILE A 479 -14.54 -32.98 -24.33
C ILE A 479 -15.37 -34.27 -24.46
N ALA A 480 -16.69 -34.16 -24.46
CA ALA A 480 -17.61 -35.30 -24.60
C ALA A 480 -17.38 -36.04 -25.93
N ALA A 481 -17.23 -35.32 -27.05
CA ALA A 481 -16.93 -35.90 -28.36
C ALA A 481 -15.56 -36.63 -28.41
N ALA A 482 -14.70 -36.42 -27.41
CA ALA A 482 -13.44 -37.14 -27.27
C ALA A 482 -13.58 -38.47 -26.51
N GLY A 483 -14.76 -38.79 -25.99
CA GLY A 483 -14.99 -39.96 -25.13
C GLY A 483 -14.62 -39.74 -23.66
N ILE A 484 -14.36 -38.50 -23.25
CA ILE A 484 -14.05 -38.16 -21.84
C ILE A 484 -15.36 -38.00 -21.09
N HIS A 485 -15.46 -38.58 -19.90
CA HIS A 485 -16.65 -38.45 -19.07
C HIS A 485 -16.76 -37.05 -18.45
N LEU A 486 -17.98 -36.58 -18.29
CA LEU A 486 -18.32 -35.29 -17.71
C LEU A 486 -19.29 -35.49 -16.54
N ALA A 487 -18.95 -34.85 -15.43
CA ALA A 487 -19.74 -34.82 -14.20
C ALA A 487 -20.08 -33.38 -13.83
N ILE A 488 -21.29 -33.17 -13.34
CA ILE A 488 -21.71 -31.90 -12.73
C ILE A 488 -21.59 -32.05 -11.22
N ASP A 489 -20.81 -31.18 -10.59
CA ASP A 489 -20.58 -31.15 -9.15
C ASP A 489 -21.40 -30.06 -8.44
N ASP A 490 -21.56 -30.24 -7.12
CA ASP A 490 -22.30 -29.36 -6.20
C ASP A 490 -23.76 -29.05 -6.63
N PHE A 491 -24.41 -30.03 -7.27
CA PHE A 491 -25.77 -29.84 -7.79
C PHE A 491 -26.78 -29.54 -6.67
N GLY A 492 -27.58 -28.49 -6.87
CA GLY A 492 -28.65 -28.06 -5.95
C GLY A 492 -28.30 -26.87 -5.05
N THR A 493 -27.09 -26.32 -5.18
CA THR A 493 -26.65 -25.11 -4.48
C THR A 493 -26.94 -23.82 -5.26
N GLY A 494 -27.29 -23.93 -6.55
CA GLY A 494 -27.63 -22.83 -7.44
C GLY A 494 -29.11 -22.80 -7.87
N TYR A 495 -29.45 -21.85 -8.75
CA TYR A 495 -30.80 -21.62 -9.30
C TYR A 495 -31.01 -22.28 -10.68
N SER A 496 -30.32 -23.38 -11.01
CA SER A 496 -30.53 -24.03 -12.31
C SER A 496 -31.91 -24.67 -12.43
N SER A 497 -32.57 -24.41 -13.55
CA SER A 497 -33.74 -25.19 -13.94
C SER A 497 -33.25 -26.56 -14.45
N LEU A 498 -33.98 -27.63 -14.12
CA LEU A 498 -33.75 -28.98 -14.68
C LEU A 498 -33.72 -28.99 -16.22
N ALA A 499 -34.29 -27.97 -16.87
CA ALA A 499 -34.25 -27.81 -18.32
C ALA A 499 -32.82 -27.53 -18.83
N TYR A 500 -32.01 -26.76 -18.10
CA TYR A 500 -30.63 -26.44 -18.51
C TYR A 500 -29.70 -27.67 -18.41
N LEU A 501 -29.97 -28.57 -17.45
CA LEU A 501 -29.25 -29.85 -17.33
C LEU A 501 -29.40 -30.74 -18.55
N GLN A 502 -30.57 -30.73 -19.21
CA GLN A 502 -30.82 -31.57 -20.39
C GLN A 502 -29.95 -31.18 -21.58
N GLU A 503 -29.48 -29.94 -21.60
CA GLU A 503 -28.63 -29.48 -22.66
C GLU A 503 -27.22 -30.04 -22.43
N ILE A 504 -26.66 -29.99 -21.21
CA ILE A 504 -25.24 -30.32 -20.89
C ILE A 504 -24.90 -31.80 -21.19
N PRO A 505 -23.79 -32.11 -21.90
CA PRO A 505 -23.42 -33.49 -22.24
C PRO A 505 -22.75 -34.23 -21.07
N ALA A 506 -23.29 -34.09 -19.86
CA ALA A 506 -22.80 -34.75 -18.65
C ALA A 506 -23.49 -36.11 -18.47
N GLN A 507 -22.72 -37.11 -18.01
CA GLN A 507 -23.23 -38.46 -17.73
C GLN A 507 -23.53 -38.65 -16.24
N VAL A 508 -22.93 -37.83 -15.39
CA VAL A 508 -22.97 -37.95 -13.93
C VAL A 508 -23.39 -36.63 -13.30
N VAL A 509 -24.25 -36.71 -12.30
CA VAL A 509 -24.62 -35.58 -11.43
C VAL A 509 -24.26 -35.97 -10.00
N LYS A 510 -23.37 -35.19 -9.38
CA LYS A 510 -22.99 -35.35 -7.97
C LYS A 510 -23.90 -34.46 -7.12
N ILE A 511 -24.57 -35.08 -6.16
CA ILE A 511 -25.46 -34.38 -5.23
C ILE A 511 -24.59 -33.70 -4.16
N ASP A 512 -24.81 -32.41 -3.94
CA ASP A 512 -24.07 -31.67 -2.93
C ASP A 512 -24.21 -32.29 -1.52
N ARG A 513 -23.13 -32.24 -0.76
CA ARG A 513 -23.04 -32.86 0.57
C ARG A 513 -24.08 -32.30 1.54
N SER A 514 -24.51 -31.04 1.40
CA SER A 514 -25.51 -30.43 2.28
C SER A 514 -26.86 -31.14 2.24
N PHE A 515 -27.24 -31.73 1.09
CA PHE A 515 -28.46 -32.53 0.95
C PHE A 515 -28.30 -33.92 1.57
N VAL A 516 -27.15 -34.56 1.36
CA VAL A 516 -26.90 -35.94 1.84
C VAL A 516 -26.74 -35.99 3.35
N SER A 517 -26.07 -35.00 3.94
CA SER A 517 -25.81 -34.93 5.39
C SER A 517 -27.08 -34.93 6.25
N LYS A 518 -28.22 -34.53 5.67
CA LYS A 518 -29.52 -34.45 6.35
C LYS A 518 -30.44 -35.66 6.11
N LEU A 519 -30.11 -36.55 5.16
CA LEU A 519 -30.96 -37.69 4.79
C LEU A 519 -31.17 -38.70 5.94
N GLY A 520 -30.28 -38.71 6.94
CA GLY A 520 -30.39 -39.58 8.13
C GLY A 520 -31.21 -39.01 9.29
N GLU A 521 -31.61 -37.73 9.26
CA GLU A 521 -32.22 -37.04 10.41
C GLU A 521 -33.76 -36.94 10.35
N GLY A 522 -34.41 -37.55 9.35
CA GLY A 522 -35.87 -37.72 9.31
C GLY A 522 -36.70 -36.44 9.11
N LYS A 523 -36.08 -35.26 8.95
CA LYS A 523 -36.77 -34.01 8.61
C LYS A 523 -36.67 -33.75 7.11
N ARG A 524 -37.77 -33.94 6.38
CA ARG A 524 -37.92 -33.44 5.01
C ARG A 524 -37.83 -31.91 5.01
N GLU A 525 -36.95 -31.35 4.19
CA GLU A 525 -37.09 -29.96 3.75
C GLU A 525 -38.29 -29.88 2.79
N SER A 526 -39.34 -29.19 3.23
CA SER A 526 -40.41 -28.73 2.34
C SER A 526 -39.89 -27.56 1.51
N SER A 527 -39.03 -27.85 0.54
CA SER A 527 -38.67 -26.91 -0.53
C SER A 527 -39.01 -27.54 -1.88
N CYS A 528 -40.30 -27.62 -2.15
CA CYS A 528 -40.80 -27.75 -3.51
C CYS A 528 -41.91 -26.71 -3.65
N SER A 529 -41.52 -25.44 -3.83
CA SER A 529 -42.45 -24.43 -4.31
C SER A 529 -42.83 -24.79 -5.74
N SER A 530 -44.08 -25.18 -5.92
CA SER A 530 -44.74 -25.39 -7.20
C SER A 530 -44.53 -24.18 -8.12
N ALA A 531 -43.88 -24.37 -9.25
CA ALA A 531 -44.07 -23.54 -10.42
C ALA A 531 -45.09 -24.25 -11.33
N ARG A 532 -46.14 -23.54 -11.73
CA ARG A 532 -47.10 -23.97 -12.76
C ARG A 532 -46.49 -23.89 -14.14
#